data_AF-A0A9D7J3L0-F1
#
_entry.id   AF-A0A9D7J3L0-F1
#
_cell.length_a   1.000
_cell.length_b   1.000
_cell.length_c   1.000
_cell.angle_alpha   90.00
_cell.angle_beta   90.00
_cell.angle_gamma   90.00
#
_symmetry.space_group_name_H-M   'P 1'
#
loop_
_entity.id
_entity.type
_entity.pdbx_description
1 polymer ?
#
loop_
_entity_poly.entity_id
_entity_poly.type
_entity_poly.pdbx_seq_one_letter_code
_entity_poly.pdbx_strand_id
1 'polypeptide(L)'
;MSVQIRPFRRTDRDQLTELANAHVSAVVPGVTISTNRLLGQLEREPGEFIVDPWVEARHTLVAEQRGRVSAAAHLLIYRDHAEVGANVPRPR
;
A
#
# COMPACT_ATOMS: atom_id res chain seq x y z
N MET A 1 -5.35 -6.13 25.96
CA MET A 1 -5.85 -5.88 24.59
C MET A 1 -4.77 -6.35 23.63
N SER A 2 -4.98 -7.46 22.92
CA SER A 2 -4.02 -7.95 21.93
C SER A 2 -4.31 -7.34 20.56
N VAL A 3 -3.24 -6.97 19.86
CA VAL A 3 -3.27 -6.64 18.43
C VAL A 3 -2.62 -7.81 17.70
N GLN A 4 -3.21 -8.24 16.59
CA GLN A 4 -2.64 -9.28 15.74
C GLN A 4 -2.24 -8.68 14.40
N ILE A 5 -0.98 -8.84 14.02
CA ILE A 5 -0.48 -8.43 12.70
C ILE A 5 -0.55 -9.64 11.78
N ARG A 6 -1.21 -9.48 10.63
CA ARG A 6 -1.38 -10.55 9.65
C ARG A 6 -1.40 -10.01 8.22
N PRO A 7 -1.18 -10.86 7.21
CA PRO A 7 -1.44 -10.48 5.83
C PRO A 7 -2.88 -10.01 5.62
N PHE A 8 -3.04 -9.01 4.76
CA PHE A 8 -4.33 -8.56 4.25
C PHE A 8 -5.06 -9.71 3.57
N ARG A 9 -6.38 -9.79 3.80
CA ARG A 9 -7.27 -10.70 3.11
C ARG A 9 -8.31 -9.87 2.37
N ARG A 10 -8.77 -10.35 1.20
CA ARG A 10 -9.84 -9.65 0.45
C ARG A 10 -11.13 -9.43 1.26
N THR A 11 -11.39 -10.23 2.29
CA THR A 11 -12.49 -10.02 3.23
C THR A 11 -12.37 -8.74 4.06
N ASP A 12 -11.15 -8.20 4.20
CA ASP A 12 -10.88 -6.95 4.92
C ASP A 12 -11.12 -5.70 4.06
N ARG A 13 -11.42 -5.85 2.76
CA ARG A 13 -11.42 -4.77 1.76
C ARG A 13 -12.27 -3.56 2.15
N ASP A 14 -13.45 -3.80 2.72
CA ASP A 14 -14.40 -2.74 3.03
C ASP A 14 -13.93 -1.96 4.26
N GLN A 15 -13.48 -2.66 5.31
CA GLN A 15 -12.89 -2.03 6.50
C GLN A 15 -11.61 -1.25 6.18
N LEU A 16 -10.76 -1.80 5.29
CA LEU A 16 -9.54 -1.11 4.88
C LEU A 16 -9.83 0.14 4.04
N THR A 17 -10.88 0.10 3.21
CA THR A 17 -11.34 1.26 2.43
C THR A 17 -11.90 2.35 3.33
N GLU A 18 -12.72 1.99 4.31
CA GLU A 18 -13.21 2.92 5.33
C GLU A 18 -12.07 3.56 6.10
N LEU A 19 -11.10 2.76 6.54
CA LEU A 19 -9.91 3.25 7.25
C LEU A 19 -9.12 4.25 6.40
N ALA A 20 -8.86 3.92 5.13
CA ALA A 20 -8.14 4.81 4.21
C ALA A 20 -8.92 6.11 3.96
N ASN A 21 -10.23 6.03 3.72
CA ASN A 21 -11.08 7.20 3.53
C ASN A 21 -11.16 8.09 4.76
N ALA A 22 -11.18 7.51 5.97
CA ALA A 22 -11.13 8.29 7.20
C ALA A 22 -9.81 9.08 7.33
N HIS A 23 -8.68 8.49 6.94
CA HIS A 23 -7.39 9.17 6.95
C HIS A 23 -7.31 10.27 5.88
N VAL A 24 -7.70 9.97 4.64
CA VAL A 24 -7.66 10.96 3.55
C VAL A 24 -8.61 12.11 3.83
N SER A 25 -9.82 11.85 4.33
CA SER A 25 -10.81 12.90 4.64
C SER A 25 -10.32 13.87 5.72
N ALA A 26 -9.43 13.43 6.62
CA ALA A 26 -8.84 14.29 7.65
C ALA A 26 -7.89 15.35 7.09
N VAL A 27 -7.35 15.13 5.88
CA VAL A 27 -6.36 16.02 5.25
C VAL A 27 -6.83 16.62 3.92
N VAL A 28 -7.76 15.97 3.22
CA VAL A 28 -8.34 16.43 1.95
C VAL A 28 -9.86 16.23 1.97
N PRO A 29 -10.64 17.28 2.30
CA PRO A 29 -12.10 17.21 2.35
C PRO A 29 -12.72 16.87 0.99
N GLY A 30 -13.77 16.05 1.00
CA GLY A 30 -14.56 15.70 -0.19
C GLY A 30 -13.94 14.62 -1.10
N VAL A 31 -12.74 14.13 -0.78
CA VAL A 31 -12.12 13.02 -1.51
C VAL A 31 -12.53 11.68 -0.90
N THR A 32 -12.93 10.75 -1.77
CA THR A 32 -13.17 9.36 -1.40
C THR A 32 -12.50 8.42 -2.40
N ILE A 33 -12.10 7.25 -1.91
CA ILE A 33 -11.49 6.17 -2.66
C ILE A 33 -12.50 5.01 -2.70
N SER A 34 -12.74 4.48 -3.90
CA SER A 34 -13.55 3.27 -4.06
C SER A 34 -12.77 2.03 -3.64
N THR A 35 -13.47 1.01 -3.13
CA THR A 35 -12.86 -0.29 -2.77
C THR A 35 -12.09 -0.88 -3.94
N ASN A 36 -12.62 -0.79 -5.17
CA ASN A 36 -11.95 -1.30 -6.36
C ASN A 36 -10.65 -0.56 -6.67
N ARG A 37 -10.61 0.78 -6.51
CA ARG A 37 -9.38 1.54 -6.71
C ARG A 37 -8.33 1.17 -5.67
N LEU A 38 -8.74 1.02 -4.40
CA LEU A 38 -7.84 0.57 -3.34
C LEU A 38 -7.29 -0.82 -3.63
N LEU A 39 -8.15 -1.79 -3.95
CA LEU A 39 -7.71 -3.15 -4.28
C LEU A 39 -6.78 -3.16 -5.50
N GLY A 40 -7.10 -2.36 -6.52
CA GLY A 40 -6.19 -2.09 -7.63
C GLY A 40 -4.83 -1.65 -7.13
N GLN A 41 -4.75 -0.61 -6.29
CA GLN A 41 -3.48 -0.13 -5.75
C GLN A 41 -2.69 -1.20 -4.97
N LEU A 42 -3.38 -2.07 -4.21
CA LEU A 42 -2.72 -3.11 -3.41
C LEU A 42 -2.26 -4.31 -4.24
N GLU A 43 -3.00 -4.65 -5.30
CA GLU A 43 -2.76 -5.84 -6.14
C GLU A 43 -1.89 -5.52 -7.36
N ARG A 44 -2.07 -4.32 -7.97
CA ARG A 44 -1.28 -3.68 -9.03
C ARG A 44 -2.04 -2.48 -9.61
N GLU A 45 -1.36 -1.34 -9.82
CA GLU A 45 -1.79 -0.35 -10.82
C GLU A 45 -0.87 -0.44 -12.06
N PRO A 46 -1.29 -1.11 -13.15
CA PRO A 46 -0.55 -1.20 -14.41
C PRO A 46 -0.72 0.06 -15.29
N GLY A 47 -0.79 1.24 -14.68
CA GLY A 47 -1.18 2.50 -15.34
C GLY A 47 -0.05 3.48 -15.64
N GLU A 48 1.17 3.23 -15.19
CA GLU A 48 2.26 4.18 -15.32
C GLU A 48 3.39 3.55 -16.16
N PHE A 49 3.80 4.28 -17.19
CA PHE A 49 4.54 3.78 -18.35
C PHE A 49 5.90 3.16 -17.97
N ILE A 50 6.36 3.43 -16.74
CA ILE A 50 7.46 2.76 -16.05
C ILE A 50 7.12 2.74 -14.54
N VAL A 51 6.58 1.64 -14.01
CA VAL A 51 6.54 1.42 -12.54
C VAL A 51 6.85 -0.02 -12.24
N ASP A 52 7.57 -0.22 -11.15
CA ASP A 52 7.92 -1.51 -10.58
C ASP A 52 8.99 -2.37 -11.29
N PRO A 53 9.90 -1.87 -12.16
CA PRO A 53 10.99 -2.73 -12.66
C PRO A 53 11.89 -3.22 -11.51
N TRP A 54 11.90 -2.51 -10.38
CA TRP A 54 12.74 -2.78 -9.21
C TRP A 54 11.97 -3.28 -7.99
N VAL A 55 10.62 -3.30 -8.01
CA VAL A 55 9.84 -3.86 -6.89
C VAL A 55 9.80 -5.38 -7.06
N GLU A 56 10.43 -6.09 -6.13
CA GLU A 56 10.45 -7.55 -6.09
C GLU A 56 9.13 -8.12 -5.54
N ALA A 57 8.63 -7.53 -4.46
CA ALA A 57 7.40 -7.97 -3.82
C ALA A 57 6.62 -6.81 -3.22
N ARG A 58 5.30 -6.99 -3.16
CA ARG A 58 4.39 -6.10 -2.44
C ARG A 58 3.67 -6.91 -1.37
N HIS A 59 3.65 -6.41 -0.15
CA HIS A 59 2.93 -7.04 0.95
C HIS A 59 2.04 -6.02 1.65
N THR A 60 0.78 -6.37 1.84
CA THR A 60 -0.12 -5.58 2.68
C THR A 60 -0.32 -6.33 3.98
N LEU A 61 0.02 -5.69 5.10
CA LEU A 61 -0.23 -6.18 6.45
C LEU A 61 -1.36 -5.36 7.07
N VAL A 62 -2.19 -6.03 7.86
CA VAL A 62 -3.23 -5.39 8.67
C VAL A 62 -2.99 -5.68 10.14
N ALA A 63 -3.29 -4.70 10.98
CA ALA A 63 -3.40 -4.87 12.42
C ALA A 63 -4.87 -5.07 12.77
N GLU A 64 -5.18 -6.22 13.36
CA GLU A 64 -6.52 -6.56 13.81
C GLU A 64 -6.63 -6.44 15.33
N GLN A 65 -7.67 -5.75 15.78
CA GLN A 65 -8.05 -5.64 17.18
C GLN A 65 -9.54 -5.94 17.33
N ARG A 66 -9.89 -6.94 18.15
CA ARG A 66 -11.28 -7.36 18.41
C ARG A 66 -12.08 -7.66 17.12
N GLY A 67 -11.46 -8.33 16.15
CA GLY A 67 -12.11 -8.69 14.88
C GLY A 67 -12.24 -7.55 13.87
N ARG A 68 -11.63 -6.39 14.14
CA ARG A 68 -11.66 -5.22 13.24
C ARG A 68 -10.26 -4.79 12.84
N VAL A 69 -10.11 -4.40 11.58
CA VAL A 69 -8.86 -3.80 11.08
C VAL A 69 -8.75 -2.39 11.66
N SER A 70 -7.70 -2.14 12.42
CA SER A 70 -7.45 -0.85 13.06
C SER A 70 -6.28 -0.08 12.44
N ALA A 71 -5.38 -0.78 11.74
CA ALA A 71 -4.29 -0.18 10.98
C ALA A 71 -3.89 -1.09 9.81
N ALA A 72 -3.18 -0.53 8.84
CA ALA A 72 -2.58 -1.28 7.75
C ALA A 72 -1.27 -0.65 7.28
N ALA A 73 -0.41 -1.48 6.72
CA ALA A 73 0.83 -1.07 6.09
C ALA A 73 0.95 -1.75 4.72
N HIS A 74 1.18 -0.98 3.67
CA HIS A 74 1.53 -1.49 2.35
C HIS A 74 3.03 -1.35 2.16
N LEU A 75 3.73 -2.48 2.05
CA LEU A 75 5.18 -2.57 1.98
C LEU A 75 5.60 -2.93 0.56
N LEU A 76 6.67 -2.30 0.10
CA LEU A 76 7.36 -2.61 -1.14
C LEU A 76 8.73 -3.18 -0.77
N ILE A 77 9.03 -4.37 -1.28
CA ILE A 77 10.37 -4.96 -1.23
C ILE A 77 10.99 -4.70 -2.60
N TYR A 78 12.16 -4.11 -2.61
CA TYR A 78 12.90 -3.83 -3.84
C TYR A 78 13.95 -4.92 -4.08
N ARG A 79 14.23 -5.21 -5.36
CA ARG A 79 15.29 -6.14 -5.76
C ARG A 79 16.64 -5.59 -5.33
N ASP A 80 17.51 -6.45 -4.81
CA ASP A 80 18.92 -6.13 -4.66
C ASP A 80 19.62 -6.21 -6.02
N HIS A 81 20.04 -5.08 -6.58
CA HIS A 81 21.15 -5.05 -7.53
C HIS A 81 21.81 -3.69 -7.59
N ALA A 82 23.13 -3.71 -7.81
CA ALA A 82 24.06 -2.59 -7.99
C ALA A 82 23.70 -1.56 -9.10
N GLU A 83 22.50 -1.63 -9.68
CA GLU A 83 22.00 -0.75 -10.74
C GLU A 83 21.07 0.37 -10.21
N VAL A 84 20.68 0.32 -8.93
CA VAL A 84 19.98 1.45 -8.29
C VAL A 84 20.99 2.57 -8.03
N GLY A 85 21.24 3.40 -9.05
CA GLY A 85 22.10 4.59 -8.97
C GLY A 85 23.20 4.71 -10.03
N ALA A 86 23.35 3.76 -10.95
CA ALA A 86 24.44 3.80 -11.94
C ALA A 86 24.28 4.91 -13.02
N ASN A 87 23.10 5.53 -13.12
CA ASN A 87 22.82 6.55 -14.13
C ASN A 87 22.58 7.95 -13.56
N VAL A 88 23.04 8.23 -12.33
CA VAL A 88 23.12 9.60 -11.82
C VAL A 88 24.47 10.17 -12.27
N PRO A 89 24.52 11.14 -13.21
CA PRO A 89 25.76 11.80 -13.57
C PRO A 89 26.31 12.51 -12.33
N ARG A 90 27.58 12.30 -11.98
CA ARG A 90 28.22 13.10 -10.93
C ARG A 90 28.23 14.57 -11.37
N PRO A 91 27.86 15.52 -10.50
CA PRO A 91 28.07 16.93 -10.76
C PRO A 91 29.57 17.19 -10.92
N ARG A 92 29.93 17.95 -11.96
CA ARG A 92 31.29 18.42 -12.21
C ARG A 92 31.70 19.49 -11.20
#